data_AF-A0A0C9VSE3-F1
#
_entry.id   AF-A0A0C9VSE3-F1
#
_cell.length_a   1.000
_cell.length_b   1.000
_cell.length_c   1.000
_cell.angle_alpha   90.00
_cell.angle_beta   90.00
_cell.angle_gamma   90.00
#
_symmetry.space_group_name_H-M   'P 1'
#
loop_
_entity.id
_entity.type
_entity.pdbx_description
1 polymer ?
#
loop_
_entity_poly.entity_id
_entity_poly.type
_entity_poly.pdbx_seq_one_letter_code
_entity_poly.pdbx_strand_id
1 'polypeptide(L)' 'MSTGRHACPECGRRFEKLSHYKVHLTTHTGEKPHRCPWPGCGKSFSASSNMRRHYRGHTGEDGGQSS' A
#
# COMPACT_ATOMS: atom_id res chain seq x y z
N MET A 1 23.49 -3.42 18.93
CA MET A 1 22.02 -3.49 18.97
C MET A 1 21.49 -3.56 17.53
N SER A 2 20.80 -4.66 17.21
CA SER A 2 19.82 -4.87 16.13
C SER A 2 20.21 -4.53 14.67
N THR A 3 21.08 -5.34 14.07
CA THR A 3 21.30 -5.35 12.61
C THR A 3 20.27 -6.23 11.91
N GLY A 4 19.02 -5.76 11.81
CA GLY A 4 18.11 -6.34 10.83
C GLY A 4 18.69 -6.08 9.44
N ARG A 5 19.20 -7.13 8.79
CA ARG A 5 19.95 -7.07 7.51
C ARG A 5 19.07 -6.63 6.35
N HIS A 6 17.76 -6.88 6.44
CA HIS A 6 16.80 -6.56 5.39
C HIS A 6 15.74 -5.58 5.91
N ALA A 7 15.86 -4.31 5.52
CA ALA A 7 14.90 -3.28 5.85
C ALA A 7 13.91 -3.07 4.71
N CYS A 8 12.62 -2.99 5.03
CA CYS A 8 11.59 -2.65 4.08
C CYS A 8 11.66 -1.14 3.76
N PRO A 9 11.84 -0.74 2.49
CA PRO A 9 11.90 0.67 2.11
C PRO A 9 10.53 1.38 2.23
N GLU A 10 9.43 0.63 2.25
CA GLU A 10 8.08 1.19 2.29
C GLU A 10 7.62 1.53 3.71
N CYS A 11 7.95 0.70 4.70
CA CYS A 11 7.49 0.89 6.08
C CYS A 11 8.61 0.88 7.14
N GLY A 12 9.87 0.72 6.74
CA GLY A 12 11.02 0.72 7.64
C GLY A 12 11.17 -0.53 8.52
N ARG A 13 10.27 -1.54 8.42
CA ARG A 13 10.39 -2.79 9.18
C ARG A 13 11.67 -3.54 8.82
N ARG A 14 12.36 -4.05 9.84
CA ARG A 14 13.61 -4.80 9.68
C ARG A 14 13.37 -6.28 9.93
N PHE A 15 13.88 -7.11 9.03
CA PHE A 15 13.80 -8.56 9.09
C PHE A 15 15.21 -9.14 9.17
N GLU A 16 15.36 -10.17 9.99
CA GLU A 16 16.62 -10.90 10.11
C GLU A 16 16.80 -11.90 8.96
N LYS A 17 15.70 -12.53 8.52
CA LYS A 17 15.70 -13.54 7.45
C LYS A 17 15.23 -12.93 6.12
N LEU A 18 15.97 -13.23 5.04
CA LEU A 18 15.59 -12.84 3.68
C LEU A 18 14.24 -13.42 3.24
N SER A 19 13.90 -14.65 3.66
CA SER A 19 12.61 -15.29 3.34
C SER A 19 11.42 -14.49 3.89
N HIS A 20 11.49 -14.08 5.15
CA HIS A 20 10.46 -13.24 5.78
C HIS A 20 10.40 -11.85 5.16
N TYR A 21 11.54 -11.25 4.83
CA TYR A 21 11.60 -9.99 4.08
C TYR A 21 10.89 -10.10 2.73
N LYS A 22 11.18 -11.15 1.95
CA LYS A 22 10.57 -11.36 0.62
C LYS A 22 9.06 -11.55 0.72
N VAL A 23 8.58 -12.37 1.66
CA VAL A 23 7.13 -12.55 1.91
C VAL A 23 6.51 -11.25 2.39
N HIS A 24 7.21 -10.46 3.21
CA HIS A 24 6.71 -9.17 3.64
C HIS A 24 6.60 -8.16 2.48
N LEU A 25 7.54 -8.15 1.54
CA LEU A 25 7.47 -7.26 0.38
C LEU A 25 6.20 -7.51 -0.45
N THR A 26 5.68 -8.74 -0.51
CA THR A 26 4.45 -9.02 -1.27
C THR A 26 3.21 -8.35 -0.65
N THR A 27 3.25 -8.06 0.66
CA THR A 27 2.19 -7.31 1.34
C THR A 27 2.13 -5.85 0.91
N HIS A 28 3.26 -5.30 0.45
CA HIS A 28 3.40 -3.92 -0.02
C HIS A 28 3.19 -3.79 -1.53
N THR A 29 3.75 -4.74 -2.31
CA THR A 29 3.44 -4.82 -3.74
C THR A 29 1.96 -5.00 -3.99
N GLY A 30 1.23 -5.49 -2.96
CA GLY A 30 -0.21 -5.36 -2.82
C GLY A 30 -0.86 -5.55 -4.17
N GLU A 31 -0.66 -6.75 -4.75
CA GLU A 31 -1.04 -7.18 -6.11
C GLU A 31 -2.53 -6.94 -6.33
N LYS A 32 -2.87 -5.69 -6.50
CA LYS A 32 -4.19 -5.16 -6.67
C LYS A 32 -4.06 -4.31 -7.91
N PRO A 33 -4.67 -4.73 -9.03
CA PRO A 33 -4.49 -4.08 -10.32
C PRO A 33 -4.92 -2.61 -10.31
N HIS A 34 -5.62 -2.16 -9.26
CA HIS A 34 -6.16 -0.81 -9.15
C HIS A 34 -5.56 -0.05 -7.97
N ARG A 35 -4.37 0.51 -8.18
CA ARG A 35 -3.76 1.47 -7.27
C ARG A 35 -4.38 2.86 -7.46
N CYS A 36 -4.59 3.59 -6.37
CA CYS A 36 -5.01 4.98 -6.43
C CYS A 36 -3.90 5.82 -7.08
N PRO A 37 -4.19 6.59 -8.14
CA PRO A 37 -3.20 7.44 -8.79
C PRO A 37 -2.87 8.71 -7.98
N TRP A 38 -3.54 8.96 -6.86
CA TRP A 38 -3.31 10.16 -6.05
C TRP A 38 -1.94 10.13 -5.36
N PRO A 39 -1.08 11.13 -5.61
CA PRO A 39 0.23 11.21 -4.97
C PRO A 39 0.06 11.37 -3.45
N GLY A 40 0.67 10.47 -2.68
CA GLY A 40 0.59 10.45 -1.22
C GLY A 40 -0.53 9.59 -0.62
N CYS A 41 -1.47 9.05 -1.42
CA CYS A 41 -2.50 8.15 -0.88
C CYS A 41 -2.00 6.71 -0.72
N GLY A 42 -1.31 6.18 -1.73
CA GLY A 42 -0.77 4.82 -1.70
C GLY A 42 -1.78 3.67 -1.60
N LYS A 43 -3.09 3.93 -1.46
CA LYS A 43 -4.13 2.88 -1.35
C LYS A 43 -4.24 2.06 -2.64
N SER A 44 -4.43 0.75 -2.48
CA SER A 44 -4.68 -0.20 -3.58
C SER A 44 -5.95 -1.02 -3.34
N PHE A 45 -6.70 -1.29 -4.42
CA PHE A 45 -8.01 -1.92 -4.38
C PHE A 45 -8.07 -3.17 -5.27
N SER A 46 -8.76 -4.21 -4.80
CA SER A 46 -8.94 -5.45 -5.57
C SER A 46 -9.84 -5.30 -6.80
N ALA A 47 -10.61 -4.22 -6.88
CA ALA A 47 -11.55 -3.95 -7.97
C ALA A 47 -11.49 -2.49 -8.43
N SER A 48 -11.65 -2.25 -9.74
CA SER A 48 -11.58 -0.93 -10.36
C SER A 48 -12.68 0.00 -9.84
N SER A 49 -13.88 -0.52 -9.62
CA SER A 49 -15.04 0.22 -9.09
C SER A 49 -14.75 0.80 -7.70
N ASN A 50 -14.07 0.03 -6.84
CA ASN A 50 -13.71 0.47 -5.49
C ASN A 50 -12.63 1.56 -5.53
N MET A 51 -11.61 1.40 -6.39
CA MET A 51 -10.60 2.43 -6.60
C MET A 51 -11.20 3.72 -7.15
N ARG A 52 -12.11 3.63 -8.13
CA ARG A 52 -12.75 4.80 -8.75
C ARG A 52 -13.63 5.56 -7.77
N ARG A 53 -14.44 4.86 -6.95
CA ARG A 53 -15.22 5.48 -5.89
C ARG A 53 -14.33 6.20 -4.89
N HIS A 54 -13.24 5.56 -4.48
CA HIS A 54 -12.26 6.17 -3.60
C HIS A 54 -11.59 7.40 -4.23
N TYR A 55 -11.22 7.34 -5.51
CA TYR A 55 -10.56 8.45 -6.22
C TYR A 55 -11.43 9.70 -6.33
N ARG A 56 -12.76 9.54 -6.51
CA ARG A 56 -13.71 10.67 -6.52
C ARG A 56 -13.69 11.47 -5.21
N GLY A 57 -13.44 10.79 -4.09
CA GLY A 57 -13.27 11.46 -2.79
C GLY A 57 -12.03 12.36 -2.72
N HIS A 58 -10.96 12.06 -3.48
CA HIS A 58 -9.78 12.94 -3.55
C HIS A 58 -10.02 14.19 -4.39
N THR A 59 -10.80 14.08 -5.46
CA THR A 59 -11.11 15.21 -6.35
C THR A 59 -12.19 16.14 -5.78
N GLY A 60 -12.69 15.86 -4.56
CA GLY A 60 -13.61 16.74 -3.85
C GLY A 60 -15.04 16.77 -4.40
N GLU A 61 -15.39 15.85 -5.30
CA GLU A 61 -16.77 15.70 -5.78
C GLU A 61 -17.48 14.64 -4.93
N ASP A 62 -18.10 15.12 -3.86
CA ASP A 62 -19.07 14.43 -2.99
C ASP A 62 -18.53 13.41 -1.95
N GLY A 63 -18.39 13.94 -0.73
CA GLY A 63 -18.81 13.35 0.55
C GLY A 63 -18.97 11.83 0.68
N GLY A 64 -18.07 11.20 1.43
CA GLY A 64 -18.35 9.86 1.96
C GLY A 64 -17.13 9.15 2.50
N GLN A 65 -16.89 9.35 3.80
CA GLN A 65 -15.91 8.64 4.62
C GLN A 65 -15.80 7.15 4.28
N SER A 66 -14.57 6.66 4.12
CA SER A 66 -14.24 5.27 4.45
C SER A 66 -12.75 5.18 4.77
N SER A 67 -12.51 4.94 6.06
CA SER A 67 -11.25 4.66 6.75
C SER A 67 -10.15 4.05 5.86
#